data_AF-A0A855X8B0-F1
#
_entry.id   AF-A0A855X8B0-F1
#
_cell.length_a   1.000
_cell.length_b   1.000
_cell.length_c   1.000
_cell.angle_alpha   90.00
_cell.angle_beta   90.00
_cell.angle_gamma   90.00
#
_symmetry.space_group_name_H-M   'P 1'
#
loop_
_entity.id
_entity.type
_entity.pdbx_description
1 polymer ?
#
loop_
_entity_poly.entity_id
_entity_poly.type
_entity_poly.pdbx_seq_one_letter_code
_entity_poly.pdbx_strand_id
1 'polypeptide(L)'
;MSAYQDDDYDLNRIIIRPLYFGLLANIVVPVALLFVCYYINNRGPRPNALGDASDMVFYIFLVLAVAECGLAIWWRTKLFKSPMIRTKETFERDFSDEYLRRSRPLFILIASISIYGYIYFYLTGQFNAAAWFVVGSFLVFQLVRPRHGLVRKLIDHQKQLVEKGQFLQS
;
A
#
# COMPACT_ATOMS: atom_id res chain seq x y z
N MET A 1 -13.11 13.88 -30.01
CA MET A 1 -12.03 12.97 -30.43
C MET A 1 -10.76 13.38 -29.70
N SER A 2 -10.49 12.79 -28.54
CA SER A 2 -9.23 13.03 -27.81
C SER A 2 -8.28 11.90 -28.18
N ALA A 3 -7.09 12.28 -28.64
CA ALA A 3 -6.06 11.42 -29.17
C ALA A 3 -5.79 10.21 -28.27
N TYR A 4 -6.16 9.04 -28.75
CA TYR A 4 -5.38 7.82 -28.56
C TYR A 4 -3.99 8.11 -29.15
N GLN A 5 -3.15 8.80 -28.38
CA GLN A 5 -1.70 8.74 -28.57
C GLN A 5 -1.36 7.25 -28.42
N ASP A 6 -0.76 6.66 -29.47
CA ASP A 6 -0.06 5.38 -29.40
C ASP A 6 0.76 5.36 -28.12
N ASP A 7 0.26 4.68 -27.08
CA ASP A 7 1.06 4.39 -25.90
C ASP A 7 2.01 3.28 -26.36
N ASP A 8 3.29 3.62 -26.59
CA ASP A 8 4.39 2.67 -26.85
C ASP A 8 4.47 1.53 -25.80
N TYR A 9 3.73 1.62 -24.70
CA TYR A 9 3.74 0.70 -23.57
C TYR A 9 2.34 0.26 -23.17
N ASP A 10 2.18 -1.03 -22.85
CA ASP A 10 0.93 -1.55 -22.31
C ASP A 10 0.76 -1.15 -20.83
N LEU A 11 0.22 0.05 -20.61
CA LEU A 11 -0.04 0.59 -19.27
C LEU A 11 -0.91 -0.35 -18.42
N ASN A 12 -1.88 -1.02 -19.04
CA ASN A 12 -2.77 -1.92 -18.33
C ASN A 12 -2.00 -3.10 -17.76
N ARG A 13 -1.14 -3.72 -18.58
CA ARG A 13 -0.28 -4.84 -18.17
C ARG A 13 0.72 -4.44 -17.09
N ILE A 14 1.24 -3.21 -17.11
CA ILE A 14 2.17 -2.72 -16.08
C ILE A 14 1.43 -2.48 -14.75
N ILE A 15 0.24 -1.89 -14.80
CA ILE A 15 -0.54 -1.50 -13.61
C ILE A 15 -1.17 -2.71 -12.91
N ILE A 16 -1.56 -3.73 -13.67
CA ILE A 16 -2.39 -4.83 -13.16
C ILE A 16 -1.68 -5.61 -12.06
N ARG A 17 -0.40 -5.97 -12.23
CA ARG A 17 0.32 -6.82 -11.26
C ARG A 17 0.47 -6.13 -9.89
N PRO A 18 0.96 -4.87 -9.79
CA PRO A 18 1.02 -4.16 -8.52
C PRO A 18 -0.37 -3.90 -7.94
N LEU A 19 -1.37 -3.59 -8.79
CA LEU A 19 -2.73 -3.34 -8.34
C LEU A 19 -3.32 -4.57 -7.65
N TYR A 20 -3.28 -5.75 -8.29
CA TYR A 20 -3.81 -6.98 -7.69
C TYR A 20 -3.11 -7.36 -6.39
N PHE A 21 -1.79 -7.22 -6.34
CA PHE A 21 -1.05 -7.44 -5.09
C PHE A 21 -1.51 -6.48 -3.99
N GLY A 22 -1.64 -5.19 -4.32
CA GLY A 22 -2.13 -4.17 -3.40
C GLY A 22 -3.54 -4.47 -2.88
N LEU A 23 -4.47 -4.84 -3.76
CA LEU A 23 -5.84 -5.23 -3.42
C LEU A 23 -5.86 -6.45 -2.50
N LEU A 24 -5.07 -7.48 -2.81
CA LEU A 24 -4.98 -8.68 -1.97
C LEU A 24 -4.48 -8.34 -0.56
N ALA A 25 -3.36 -7.62 -0.47
CA ALA A 25 -2.69 -7.32 0.79
C ALA A 25 -3.43 -6.29 1.66
N ASN A 26 -4.07 -5.29 1.06
CA ASN A 26 -4.67 -4.16 1.79
C ASN A 26 -6.20 -4.19 1.84
N ILE A 27 -6.86 -5.11 1.14
CA ILE A 27 -8.32 -5.24 1.16
C ILE A 27 -8.72 -6.66 1.50
N VAL A 28 -8.40 -7.63 0.64
CA VAL A 28 -8.93 -9.00 0.77
C VAL A 28 -8.47 -9.64 2.08
N VAL A 29 -7.17 -9.62 2.36
CA VAL A 29 -6.63 -10.21 3.59
C VAL A 29 -7.13 -9.47 4.84
N PRO A 30 -7.06 -8.12 4.93
CA PRO A 30 -7.59 -7.42 6.09
C PRO A 30 -9.09 -7.63 6.32
N VAL A 31 -9.91 -7.56 5.27
CA VAL A 31 -11.35 -7.77 5.41
C VAL A 31 -11.66 -9.20 5.88
N ALA A 32 -10.96 -10.20 5.34
CA ALA A 32 -11.11 -11.59 5.79
C ALA A 32 -10.76 -11.76 7.28
N LEU A 33 -9.68 -11.14 7.75
CA LEU A 33 -9.31 -11.15 9.17
C LEU A 33 -10.32 -10.38 10.03
N LEU A 34 -10.86 -9.27 9.54
CA LEU A 34 -11.90 -8.52 10.23
C LEU A 34 -13.19 -9.35 10.36
N PHE A 35 -13.55 -10.16 9.36
CA PHE A 35 -14.65 -11.12 9.47
C PHE A 35 -14.42 -12.16 10.58
N VAL A 36 -13.17 -12.63 10.77
CA VAL A 36 -12.82 -13.50 11.90
C VAL A 36 -13.03 -12.78 13.22
N CYS A 37 -12.57 -11.53 13.35
CA CYS A 37 -12.83 -10.72 14.54
C CYS A 37 -14.33 -10.52 14.81
N TYR A 38 -15.11 -10.23 13.77
CA TYR A 38 -16.56 -10.08 13.85
C TYR A 38 -17.24 -11.35 14.34
N TYR A 39 -16.86 -12.50 13.79
CA TYR A 39 -17.38 -13.80 14.20
C TYR A 39 -17.07 -14.10 15.67
N ILE A 40 -15.85 -13.81 16.12
CA ILE A 40 -15.44 -13.96 17.53
C ILE A 40 -16.26 -13.03 18.42
N ASN A 41 -16.43 -11.76 18.02
CA ASN A 41 -17.18 -10.75 18.77
C ASN A 41 -18.65 -11.17 19.01
N ASN A 42 -19.26 -11.85 18.04
CA ASN A 42 -20.65 -12.32 18.16
C ASN A 42 -20.83 -13.56 19.04
N ARG A 43 -19.76 -14.27 19.41
CA ARG A 43 -19.85 -15.45 20.29
C ARG A 43 -19.87 -15.10 21.79
N GLY A 44 -19.67 -13.84 22.14
CA GLY A 44 -19.75 -13.36 23.52
C GLY A 44 -18.74 -12.25 23.79
N PRO A 45 -18.99 -11.42 24.82
CA PRO A 45 -18.09 -10.34 25.18
C PRO A 45 -16.73 -10.89 25.58
N ARG A 46 -15.66 -10.32 25.01
CA ARG A 46 -14.30 -10.60 25.47
C ARG A 46 -13.94 -9.70 26.64
N PRO A 47 -13.31 -10.23 27.69
CA PRO A 47 -12.81 -9.41 28.77
C PRO A 47 -11.70 -8.50 28.26
N ASN A 48 -11.74 -7.24 28.68
CA ASN A 48 -10.68 -6.28 28.40
C ASN A 48 -9.46 -6.62 29.27
N ALA A 49 -8.43 -7.21 28.67
CA ALA A 49 -7.20 -7.60 29.37
C ALA A 49 -6.35 -6.40 29.80
N LEU A 50 -6.58 -5.22 29.22
CA LEU A 50 -5.81 -4.00 29.49
C LEU A 50 -6.47 -3.10 30.54
N GLY A 51 -7.74 -3.33 30.88
CA GLY A 51 -8.50 -2.45 31.79
C GLY A 51 -8.39 -0.97 31.37
N ASP A 52 -8.00 -0.13 32.31
CA ASP A 52 -7.85 1.32 32.14
C ASP A 52 -6.74 1.72 31.16
N ALA A 53 -5.76 0.83 30.90
CA ALA A 53 -4.69 1.10 29.94
C ALA A 53 -5.14 1.00 28.46
N SER A 54 -6.36 0.52 28.22
CA SER A 54 -6.90 0.31 26.86
C SER A 54 -6.94 1.59 26.02
N ASP A 55 -7.29 2.73 26.60
CA ASP A 55 -7.32 4.01 25.90
C ASP A 55 -5.91 4.47 25.53
N MET A 56 -4.96 4.34 26.45
CA MET A 56 -3.56 4.69 26.21
C MET A 56 -2.97 3.86 25.05
N VAL A 57 -3.20 2.54 25.05
CA VAL A 57 -2.74 1.65 23.98
C VAL A 57 -3.40 1.99 22.64
N PHE A 58 -4.68 2.35 22.64
CA PHE A 58 -5.36 2.81 21.43
C PHE A 58 -4.67 4.03 20.82
N TYR A 59 -4.37 5.06 21.63
CA TYR A 59 -3.69 6.25 21.14
C TYR A 59 -2.27 5.97 20.65
N ILE A 60 -1.54 5.06 21.30
CA ILE A 60 -0.22 4.63 20.82
C ILE A 60 -0.35 4.01 19.42
N PHE A 61 -1.29 3.08 19.22
CA PHE A 61 -1.52 2.47 17.90
C PHE A 61 -1.99 3.47 16.87
N LEU A 62 -2.82 4.44 17.26
CA LEU A 62 -3.28 5.51 16.39
C LEU A 62 -2.10 6.37 15.89
N VAL A 63 -1.22 6.78 16.80
CA VAL A 63 0.00 7.56 16.46
C VAL A 63 0.91 6.77 15.52
N LEU A 64 1.12 5.48 15.81
CA LEU A 64 1.90 4.60 14.94
C LEU A 64 1.29 4.48 13.53
N ALA A 65 -0.03 4.27 13.43
CA ALA A 65 -0.73 4.20 12.15
C ALA A 65 -0.60 5.51 11.33
N VAL A 66 -0.72 6.66 11.99
CA VAL A 66 -0.53 7.98 11.35
C VAL A 66 0.92 8.15 10.88
N ALA A 67 1.89 7.73 11.67
CA ALA A 67 3.31 7.76 11.29
C ALA A 67 3.60 6.85 10.09
N GLU A 68 3.07 5.61 10.08
CA GLU A 68 3.18 4.68 8.96
C GLU A 68 2.53 5.23 7.67
N CYS A 69 1.39 5.91 7.78
CA CYS A 69 0.76 6.59 6.65
C CYS A 69 1.68 7.66 6.04
N GLY A 70 2.22 8.55 6.88
CA GLY A 70 3.17 9.58 6.44
C GLY A 70 4.42 8.97 5.80
N LEU A 71 4.96 7.92 6.43
CA LEU A 71 6.12 7.18 5.93
C LEU A 71 5.84 6.55 4.56
N ALA A 72 4.67 5.90 4.37
CA ALA A 72 4.30 5.28 3.11
C ALA A 72 4.23 6.30 1.96
N ILE A 73 3.62 7.47 2.20
CA ILE A 73 3.52 8.54 1.20
C ILE A 73 4.90 9.12 0.86
N TRP A 74 5.71 9.40 1.87
CA TRP A 74 7.06 9.92 1.68
C TRP A 74 7.95 8.92 0.94
N TRP A 75 7.92 7.66 1.36
CA TRP A 75 8.77 6.61 0.80
C TRP A 75 8.39 6.30 -0.65
N ARG A 76 7.10 6.31 -1.00
CA ARG A 76 6.64 6.25 -2.40
C ARG A 76 7.30 7.31 -3.26
N THR A 77 7.27 8.55 -2.78
CA THR A 77 7.84 9.70 -3.51
C THR A 77 9.34 9.53 -3.71
N LYS A 78 10.06 9.00 -2.71
CA LYS A 78 11.50 8.74 -2.80
C LYS A 78 11.81 7.59 -3.76
N LEU A 79 11.08 6.47 -3.69
CA LEU A 79 11.30 5.27 -4.51
C LEU A 79 11.06 5.51 -6.01
N PHE A 80 10.17 6.43 -6.35
CA PHE A 80 9.79 6.70 -7.74
C PHE A 80 10.64 7.78 -8.43
N LYS A 81 11.55 8.41 -7.69
CA LYS A 81 12.55 9.36 -8.24
C LYS A 81 13.84 8.69 -8.71
N SER A 82 14.16 7.49 -8.22
CA SER A 82 15.39 6.80 -8.62
C SER A 82 15.24 6.05 -9.95
N PRO A 83 16.32 5.91 -10.73
CA PRO A 83 16.28 5.20 -12.02
C PRO A 83 15.83 3.75 -11.82
N MET A 84 14.95 3.27 -12.69
CA MET A 84 14.38 1.92 -12.70
C MET A 84 14.87 1.07 -13.87
N ILE A 85 15.42 1.72 -14.90
CA ILE A 85 15.72 1.10 -16.20
C ILE A 85 17.20 0.71 -16.26
N ARG A 86 17.52 -0.51 -16.71
CA ARG A 86 18.91 -0.96 -16.86
C ARG A 86 19.45 -0.62 -18.25
N THR A 87 18.65 -0.87 -19.29
CA THR A 87 19.02 -0.56 -20.67
C THR A 87 17.82 0.00 -21.44
N LYS A 88 18.09 0.73 -22.54
CA LYS A 88 17.03 1.26 -23.42
C LYS A 88 16.18 0.15 -24.05
N GLU A 89 16.81 -0.97 -24.42
CA GLU A 89 16.18 -2.11 -25.09
C GLU A 89 15.21 -2.87 -24.16
N THR A 90 15.50 -2.89 -22.85
CA THR A 90 14.70 -3.61 -21.85
C THR A 90 13.70 -2.72 -21.09
N PHE A 91 13.44 -1.50 -21.58
CA PHE A 91 12.72 -0.46 -20.84
C PHE A 91 11.39 -0.93 -20.22
N GLU A 92 10.47 -1.45 -21.03
CA GLU A 92 9.13 -1.81 -20.55
C GLU A 92 9.18 -2.92 -19.49
N ARG A 93 10.03 -3.93 -19.73
CA ARG A 93 10.21 -5.07 -18.83
C ARG A 93 10.83 -4.61 -17.50
N ASP A 94 11.92 -3.86 -17.57
CA ASP A 94 12.61 -3.34 -16.38
C ASP A 94 11.67 -2.44 -15.56
N PHE A 95 10.95 -1.55 -16.25
CA PHE A 95 9.98 -0.68 -15.61
C PHE A 95 8.89 -1.48 -14.90
N SER A 96 8.27 -2.45 -15.58
CA SER A 96 7.20 -3.27 -15.00
C SER A 96 7.67 -4.04 -13.78
N ASP A 97 8.85 -4.65 -13.83
CA ASP A 97 9.35 -5.49 -12.74
C ASP A 97 9.82 -4.63 -11.55
N GLU A 98 10.54 -3.52 -11.79
CA GLU A 98 10.96 -2.60 -10.73
C GLU A 98 9.78 -1.83 -10.13
N TYR A 99 8.77 -1.47 -10.91
CA TYR A 99 7.57 -0.83 -10.41
C TYR A 99 6.83 -1.74 -9.42
N LEU A 100 6.67 -3.02 -9.74
CA LEU A 100 6.12 -4.01 -8.82
C LEU A 100 7.00 -4.18 -7.58
N ARG A 101 8.31 -4.37 -7.77
CA ARG A 101 9.28 -4.58 -6.70
C ARG A 101 9.27 -3.44 -5.68
N ARG A 102 9.21 -2.19 -6.14
CA ARG A 102 9.16 -1.00 -5.29
C ARG A 102 7.78 -0.75 -4.66
N SER A 103 6.71 -1.17 -5.33
CA SER A 103 5.34 -1.02 -4.79
C SER A 103 5.03 -2.03 -3.68
N ARG A 104 5.57 -3.26 -3.75
CA ARG A 104 5.36 -4.31 -2.74
C ARG A 104 5.63 -3.89 -1.29
N PRO A 105 6.81 -3.36 -0.92
CA PRO A 105 7.08 -2.98 0.47
C PRO A 105 6.15 -1.86 0.95
N LEU A 106 5.74 -0.93 0.07
CA LEU A 106 4.76 0.11 0.42
C LEU A 106 3.40 -0.51 0.77
N PHE A 107 2.94 -1.48 -0.03
CA PHE A 107 1.67 -2.15 0.25
C PHE A 107 1.71 -3.00 1.51
N ILE A 108 2.86 -3.59 1.85
CA ILE A 108 3.04 -4.34 3.10
C ILE A 108 3.04 -3.39 4.30
N LEU A 109 3.71 -2.23 4.19
CA LEU A 109 3.72 -1.18 5.21
C LEU A 109 2.32 -0.59 5.44
N ILE A 110 1.51 -0.43 4.41
CA ILE A 110 0.12 0.06 4.60
C ILE A 110 -0.73 -1.02 5.26
N ALA A 111 -0.53 -2.30 4.89
CA ALA A 111 -1.27 -3.41 5.48
C ALA A 111 -0.95 -3.61 6.97
N SER A 112 0.26 -3.25 7.44
CA SER A 112 0.61 -3.35 8.87
C SER A 112 -0.25 -2.47 9.78
N ILE A 113 -0.79 -1.35 9.27
CA ILE A 113 -1.76 -0.52 10.01
C ILE A 113 -2.96 -1.35 10.48
N SER A 114 -3.45 -2.29 9.65
CA SER A 114 -4.58 -3.14 10.01
C SER A 114 -4.25 -4.12 11.15
N ILE A 115 -2.96 -4.48 11.30
CA ILE A 115 -2.49 -5.40 12.33
C ILE A 115 -2.69 -4.80 13.72
N TYR A 116 -2.47 -3.48 13.88
CA TYR A 116 -2.75 -2.80 15.14
C TYR A 116 -4.20 -2.95 15.56
N GLY A 117 -5.13 -2.88 14.60
CA GLY A 117 -6.55 -3.12 14.83
C GLY A 117 -6.83 -4.51 15.39
N TYR A 118 -6.26 -5.55 14.76
CA TYR A 118 -6.46 -6.92 15.24
C TYR A 118 -5.87 -7.11 16.63
N ILE A 119 -4.62 -6.69 16.84
CA ILE A 119 -3.96 -6.80 18.15
C ILE A 119 -4.82 -6.10 19.21
N TYR A 120 -5.29 -4.89 18.93
CA TYR A 120 -6.15 -4.16 19.85
C TYR A 120 -7.43 -4.92 20.18
N PHE A 121 -8.13 -5.45 19.17
CA PHE A 121 -9.32 -6.27 19.39
C PHE A 121 -9.03 -7.54 20.22
N TYR A 122 -7.90 -8.21 19.98
CA TYR A 122 -7.54 -9.39 20.77
C TYR A 122 -7.27 -9.05 22.24
N LEU A 123 -6.78 -7.84 22.54
CA LEU A 123 -6.48 -7.38 23.88
C LEU A 123 -7.70 -6.80 24.62
N THR A 124 -8.59 -6.08 23.92
CA THR A 124 -9.66 -5.30 24.56
C THR A 124 -11.06 -5.79 24.26
N GLY A 125 -11.23 -6.63 23.23
CA GLY A 125 -12.54 -7.03 22.70
C GLY A 125 -13.24 -5.95 21.86
N GLN A 126 -12.63 -4.79 21.64
CA GLN A 126 -13.28 -3.67 20.94
C GLN A 126 -13.23 -3.83 19.42
N PHE A 127 -14.30 -4.37 18.83
CA PHE A 127 -14.39 -4.60 17.38
C PHE A 127 -14.35 -3.30 16.57
N ASN A 128 -15.04 -2.25 17.02
CA ASN A 128 -15.11 -0.97 16.30
C ASN A 128 -13.74 -0.35 16.09
N ALA A 129 -12.85 -0.42 17.08
CA ALA A 129 -11.47 0.06 16.96
C ALA A 129 -10.71 -0.72 15.88
N ALA A 130 -10.82 -2.05 15.84
CA ALA A 130 -10.20 -2.85 14.79
C ALA A 130 -10.71 -2.49 13.39
N ALA A 131 -12.03 -2.31 13.24
CA ALA A 131 -12.63 -1.90 11.99
C ALA A 131 -12.08 -0.54 11.52
N TRP A 132 -11.88 0.42 12.42
CA TRP A 132 -11.29 1.72 12.09
C TRP A 132 -9.86 1.61 11.56
N PHE A 133 -9.00 0.77 12.15
CA PHE A 133 -7.65 0.54 11.63
C PHE A 133 -7.67 -0.14 10.25
N VAL A 134 -8.59 -1.09 10.03
CA VAL A 134 -8.76 -1.74 8.71
C VAL A 134 -9.20 -0.72 7.66
N VAL A 135 -10.24 0.07 7.95
CA VAL A 135 -10.71 1.15 7.07
C VAL A 135 -9.61 2.18 6.83
N GLY A 136 -8.86 2.56 7.87
CA GLY A 136 -7.71 3.46 7.78
C GLY A 136 -6.66 2.94 6.80
N SER A 137 -6.25 1.67 6.94
CA SER A 137 -5.29 1.05 6.03
C SER A 137 -5.78 1.06 4.57
N PHE A 138 -7.07 0.78 4.34
CA PHE A 138 -7.69 0.88 3.02
C PHE A 138 -7.64 2.31 2.45
N LEU A 139 -7.98 3.33 3.23
CA LEU A 139 -7.93 4.71 2.78
C LEU A 139 -6.51 5.12 2.36
N VAL A 140 -5.50 4.75 3.16
CA VAL A 140 -4.09 5.00 2.82
C VAL A 140 -3.70 4.27 1.53
N PHE A 141 -4.13 3.01 1.36
CA PHE A 141 -3.91 2.27 0.11
C PHE A 141 -4.52 3.00 -1.10
N GLN A 142 -5.72 3.57 -0.99
CA GLN A 142 -6.36 4.30 -2.09
C GLN A 142 -5.57 5.54 -2.55
N LEU A 143 -4.79 6.16 -1.65
CA LEU A 143 -3.87 7.26 -1.97
C LEU A 143 -2.63 6.77 -2.71
N VAL A 144 -2.10 5.60 -2.33
CA VAL A 144 -0.86 5.02 -2.87
C VAL A 144 -1.11 4.15 -4.11
N ARG A 145 -2.36 3.74 -4.36
CA ARG A 145 -2.78 2.85 -5.44
C ARG A 145 -2.22 3.29 -6.81
N PRO A 146 -1.76 2.33 -7.64
CA PRO A 146 -1.40 2.57 -9.03
C PRO A 146 -2.57 3.17 -9.82
N ARG A 147 -2.33 4.26 -10.56
CA ARG A 147 -3.29 4.91 -11.44
C ARG A 147 -2.61 5.23 -12.77
N HIS A 148 -3.34 5.14 -13.88
CA HIS A 148 -2.80 5.40 -15.23
C HIS A 148 -2.03 6.70 -15.32
N GLY A 149 -2.61 7.82 -14.86
CA GLY A 149 -1.94 9.13 -14.91
C GLY A 149 -0.65 9.22 -14.09
N LEU A 150 -0.51 8.43 -13.03
CA LEU A 150 0.73 8.39 -12.24
C LEU A 150 1.79 7.54 -12.94
N VAL A 151 1.40 6.39 -13.48
CA VAL A 151 2.33 5.50 -14.20
C VAL A 151 2.85 6.17 -15.47
N ARG A 152 2.00 6.89 -16.21
CA ARG A 152 2.41 7.65 -17.40
C ARG A 152 3.48 8.70 -17.07
N LYS A 153 3.24 9.54 -16.05
CA LYS A 153 4.22 10.51 -15.55
C LYS A 153 5.54 9.88 -15.12
N LEU A 154 5.47 8.68 -14.54
CA LEU A 154 6.63 7.91 -14.13
C LEU A 154 7.42 7.39 -15.34
N ILE A 155 6.75 6.86 -16.35
CA ILE A 155 7.38 6.42 -17.61
C ILE A 155 8.09 7.60 -18.27
N ASP A 156 7.42 8.75 -18.40
CA ASP A 156 8.01 9.96 -18.98
C ASP A 156 9.26 10.41 -18.21
N HIS A 157 9.19 10.37 -16.87
CA HIS A 157 10.33 10.67 -16.03
C HIS A 157 11.49 9.67 -16.23
N GLN A 158 11.20 8.37 -16.33
CA GLN A 158 12.22 7.35 -16.57
C GLN A 158 12.85 7.48 -17.97
N LYS A 159 12.07 7.86 -19.00
CA LYS A 159 12.61 8.20 -20.33
C LYS A 159 13.63 9.33 -20.24
N GLN A 160 13.32 10.41 -19.52
CA GLN A 160 14.24 11.52 -19.31
C GLN A 160 15.52 11.12 -18.55
N LEU A 161 15.42 10.24 -17.56
CA LEU A 161 16.60 9.72 -16.84
C LEU A 161 17.50 8.92 -17.77
N VAL A 162 16.91 8.04 -18.59
CA VAL A 162 17.61 7.21 -19.58
C VAL A 162 18.26 8.05 -20.67
N GLU A 163 17.61 9.12 -21.14
CA GLU A 163 18.19 10.09 -22.08
C GLU A 163 19.40 10.82 -21.49
N LYS A 164 19.40 11.09 -20.18
CA LYS A 164 20.52 11.66 -19.43
C LYS A 164 21.61 10.64 -19.08
N GLY A 165 21.49 9.39 -19.54
CA GLY A 165 22.44 8.31 -19.24
C GLY A 165 22.36 7.80 -17.79
N GLN A 166 21.30 8.12 -17.06
CA GLN A 166 21.08 7.66 -15.69
C GLN A 166 20.32 6.34 -15.71
N PHE A 167 21.05 5.24 -15.51
CA PHE A 167 20.50 3.89 -15.46
C PHE A 167 20.52 3.34 -14.02
N LEU A 168 19.73 2.31 -13.79
CA LEU A 168 19.78 1.52 -12.57
C LEU A 168 21.16 0.85 -12.49
N GLN A 169 21.98 1.27 -11.53
CA GLN A 169 23.26 0.64 -11.23
C GLN A 169 22.98 -0.67 -10.48
N SER A 170 23.49 -1.80 -11.01
CA SER A 170 23.35 -3.14 -10.44
C SER A 170 24.17 -3.33 -9.18
#